data_AF-A0A7I0IPL6-F1
#
_entry.id   AF-A0A7I0IPL6-F1
#
_cell.length_a   1.000
_cell.length_b   1.000
_cell.length_c   1.000
_cell.angle_alpha   90.00
_cell.angle_beta   90.00
_cell.angle_gamma   90.00
#
_symmetry.space_group_name_H-M   'P 1'
#
loop_
_entity.id
_entity.type
_entity.pdbx_description
1 polymer ?
#
loop_
_entity_poly.entity_id
_entity_poly.type
_entity_poly.pdbx_seq_one_letter_code
_entity_poly.pdbx_strand_id
1 'polypeptide(L)'
;MYYLVQNDSLIDQSENKLDLELVIESGMMIFDSWPPAGKKFANGEWIEKSISEKTEDGEISLEDRRNILKSEILSFCYNKLEQGVQFQSFNFQAREEDLIRMSLALKKIELGGTWSGYWRDNVNQWRAVTVEQLGELALTAGNFWETCFRKSRTLIDELPSKSKSQLSSYNINQEWNQIA
;
A
#
# COMPACT_ATOMS: atom_id res chain seq x y z
N MET A 1 35.48 -5.52 7.04
CA MET A 1 36.11 -5.12 5.78
C MET A 1 35.30 -3.96 5.22
N TYR A 2 35.98 -2.92 4.77
CA TYR A 2 35.41 -1.70 4.20
C TYR A 2 35.77 -1.63 2.72
N TYR A 3 34.93 -0.95 1.95
CA TYR A 3 34.99 -0.92 0.50
C TYR A 3 34.89 0.53 0.02
N LEU A 4 35.86 0.99 -0.74
CA LEU A 4 35.87 2.30 -1.38
C LEU A 4 35.24 2.18 -2.76
N VAL A 5 34.25 3.02 -3.05
CA VAL A 5 33.38 2.88 -4.22
C VAL A 5 33.22 4.22 -4.93
N GLN A 6 33.35 4.24 -6.24
CA GLN A 6 33.10 5.43 -7.08
C GLN A 6 32.29 5.04 -8.30
N ASN A 7 31.26 5.81 -8.65
CA ASN A 7 30.36 5.51 -9.78
C ASN A 7 29.90 4.04 -9.77
N ASP A 8 29.53 3.60 -8.57
CA ASP A 8 29.15 2.24 -8.25
C ASP A 8 30.19 1.16 -8.68
N SER A 9 31.48 1.47 -8.73
CA SER A 9 32.54 0.48 -8.96
C SER A 9 33.40 0.36 -7.72
N LEU A 10 33.78 -0.87 -7.35
CA LEU A 10 34.73 -1.11 -6.27
C LEU A 10 36.10 -0.57 -6.73
N ILE A 11 36.62 0.40 -5.99
CA ILE A 11 37.93 1.01 -6.21
C ILE A 11 38.97 0.29 -5.38
N ASP A 12 38.70 0.08 -4.09
CA ASP A 12 39.62 -0.57 -3.15
C ASP A 12 38.87 -1.18 -1.96
N GLN A 13 39.54 -2.02 -1.18
CA GLN A 13 39.01 -2.60 0.06
C GLN A 13 40.10 -2.69 1.15
N SER A 14 39.73 -2.43 2.41
CA SER A 14 40.63 -2.58 3.56
C SER A 14 39.91 -3.16 4.78
N GLU A 15 40.63 -3.84 5.66
CA GLU A 15 40.12 -4.19 6.99
C GLU A 15 39.93 -2.96 7.88
N ASN A 16 40.70 -1.89 7.65
CA ASN A 16 40.66 -0.65 8.42
C ASN A 16 40.10 0.50 7.56
N LYS A 17 39.03 1.14 8.05
CA LYS A 17 38.38 2.26 7.36
C LYS A 17 39.34 3.43 7.10
N LEU A 18 40.25 3.68 8.04
CA LEU A 18 41.20 4.81 7.96
C LEU A 18 42.10 4.73 6.72
N ASP A 19 42.43 3.53 6.26
CA ASP A 19 43.28 3.37 5.08
C ASP A 19 42.57 3.88 3.82
N LEU A 20 41.26 3.66 3.73
CA LEU A 20 40.44 4.12 2.61
C LEU A 20 40.16 5.64 2.68
N GLU A 21 40.07 6.21 3.90
CA GLU A 21 39.90 7.65 4.10
C GLU A 21 41.13 8.46 3.63
N LEU A 22 42.31 7.84 3.53
CA LEU A 22 43.53 8.49 3.01
C LEU A 22 43.53 8.66 1.48
N VAL A 23 42.77 7.82 0.78
CA VAL A 23 42.72 7.77 -0.69
C VAL A 23 41.37 8.19 -1.26
N ILE A 24 40.45 8.67 -0.40
CA ILE A 24 39.11 9.06 -0.82
C ILE A 24 39.13 10.36 -1.63
N GLU A 25 38.49 10.34 -2.80
CA GLU A 25 38.34 11.50 -3.68
C GLU A 25 36.87 11.95 -3.78
N SER A 26 36.63 13.12 -4.39
CA SER A 26 35.27 13.62 -4.61
C SER A 26 34.44 12.62 -5.42
N GLY A 27 33.25 12.29 -4.91
CA GLY A 27 32.36 11.29 -5.52
C GLY A 27 32.65 9.84 -5.13
N MET A 28 33.67 9.58 -4.30
CA MET A 28 33.88 8.27 -3.69
C MET A 28 33.10 8.13 -2.37
N MET A 29 32.68 6.92 -2.04
CA MET A 29 32.01 6.56 -0.80
C MET A 29 32.63 5.30 -0.19
N ILE A 30 32.74 5.26 1.13
CA ILE A 30 33.21 4.07 1.86
C ILE A 30 32.02 3.35 2.46
N PHE A 31 31.87 2.07 2.14
CA PHE A 31 30.84 1.19 2.67
C PHE A 31 31.47 0.13 3.59
N ASP A 32 30.69 -0.38 4.54
CA ASP A 32 31.05 -1.50 5.42
C ASP A 32 30.67 -2.87 4.83
N SER A 33 30.05 -2.87 3.64
CA SER A 33 29.53 -4.02 2.93
C SER A 33 29.67 -3.84 1.42
N TRP A 34 29.94 -4.93 0.70
CA TRP A 34 29.95 -4.98 -0.77
C TRP A 34 29.19 -6.22 -1.25
N PRO A 35 28.12 -6.07 -2.05
CA PRO A 35 27.52 -4.82 -2.54
C PRO A 35 27.05 -3.87 -1.40
N PRO A 36 26.94 -2.55 -1.65
CA PRO A 36 26.35 -1.63 -0.68
C PRO A 36 24.95 -2.11 -0.26
N ALA A 37 24.63 -2.01 1.03
CA ALA A 37 23.32 -2.35 1.55
C ALA A 37 22.20 -1.66 0.73
N GLY A 38 21.18 -2.43 0.37
CA GLY A 38 20.06 -1.95 -0.42
C GLY A 38 20.28 -1.94 -1.94
N LYS A 39 21.48 -2.25 -2.44
CA LYS A 39 21.78 -2.30 -3.88
C LYS A 39 22.16 -3.70 -4.35
N LYS A 40 21.83 -4.00 -5.61
CA LYS A 40 22.29 -5.21 -6.34
C LYS A 40 22.81 -4.81 -7.71
N PHE A 41 23.76 -5.59 -8.23
CA PHE A 41 24.26 -5.39 -9.59
C PHE A 41 23.44 -6.23 -10.57
N ALA A 42 22.81 -5.59 -11.55
CA ALA A 42 22.02 -6.26 -12.58
C ALA A 42 22.09 -5.47 -13.89
N ASN A 43 22.20 -6.18 -15.03
CA ASN A 43 22.27 -5.58 -16.36
C ASN A 43 23.40 -4.55 -16.54
N GLY A 44 24.53 -4.73 -15.85
CA GLY A 44 25.69 -3.84 -15.96
C GLY A 44 25.59 -2.56 -15.14
N GLU A 45 24.51 -2.37 -14.38
CA GLU A 45 24.27 -1.19 -13.54
C GLU A 45 23.88 -1.61 -12.12
N TRP A 46 24.05 -0.67 -11.19
CA TRP A 46 23.58 -0.84 -9.81
C TRP A 46 22.15 -0.37 -9.67
N ILE A 47 21.30 -1.28 -9.22
CA ILE A 47 19.88 -1.00 -9.03
C ILE A 47 19.49 -1.21 -7.57
N GLU A 48 18.46 -0.49 -7.15
CA GLU A 48 17.86 -0.67 -5.83
C GLU A 48 17.28 -2.08 -5.69
N LYS A 49 17.58 -2.74 -4.58
CA LYS A 49 16.89 -3.96 -4.16
C LYS A 49 15.42 -3.64 -3.91
N SER A 50 14.56 -4.53 -4.35
CA SER A 50 13.14 -4.50 -3.96
C SER A 50 13.01 -4.71 -2.45
N ILE A 51 11.87 -4.31 -1.87
CA ILE A 51 11.58 -4.56 -0.45
C ILE A 51 11.62 -6.06 -0.12
N SER A 52 11.20 -6.92 -1.06
CA SER A 52 11.31 -8.38 -0.93
C SER A 52 12.76 -8.80 -0.77
N GLU A 53 13.66 -8.35 -1.65
CA GLU A 53 15.09 -8.66 -1.57
C GLU A 53 15.71 -8.13 -0.28
N LYS A 54 15.41 -6.88 0.10
CA LYS A 54 15.85 -6.29 1.37
C LYS A 54 15.37 -7.10 2.58
N THR A 55 14.16 -7.68 2.52
CA THR A 55 13.63 -8.57 3.57
C THR A 55 14.40 -9.89 3.59
N GLU A 56 14.64 -10.49 2.42
CA GLU A 56 15.31 -11.78 2.30
C GLU A 56 16.77 -11.71 2.73
N ASP A 57 17.45 -10.61 2.46
CA ASP A 57 18.83 -10.38 2.87
C ASP A 57 18.94 -9.93 4.34
N GLY A 58 17.81 -9.66 5.01
CA GLY A 58 17.79 -9.20 6.40
C GLY A 58 18.21 -7.75 6.58
N GLU A 59 18.24 -6.96 5.50
CA GLU A 59 18.54 -5.52 5.52
C GLU A 59 17.39 -4.71 6.14
N ILE A 60 16.17 -5.24 6.11
CA ILE A 60 15.04 -4.72 6.89
C ILE A 60 14.61 -5.75 7.94
N SER A 61 14.26 -5.25 9.13
CA SER A 61 13.74 -6.11 10.19
C SER A 61 12.38 -6.70 9.79
N LEU A 62 12.04 -7.86 10.35
CA LEU A 62 10.72 -8.46 10.12
C LEU A 62 9.59 -7.58 10.68
N GLU A 63 9.86 -6.81 11.74
CA GLU A 63 8.90 -5.86 12.29
C GLU A 63 8.66 -4.69 11.32
N ASP A 64 9.72 -4.13 10.76
CA ASP A 64 9.60 -3.06 9.75
C ASP A 64 8.86 -3.56 8.51
N ARG A 65 9.17 -4.77 8.03
CA ARG A 65 8.44 -5.33 6.87
C ARG A 65 6.95 -5.50 7.17
N ARG A 66 6.57 -5.94 8.38
CA ARG A 66 5.16 -6.03 8.79
C ARG A 66 4.49 -4.65 8.84
N ASN A 67 5.19 -3.63 9.35
CA ASN A 67 4.67 -2.26 9.39
C ASN A 67 4.47 -1.66 7.99
N ILE A 68 5.41 -1.93 7.07
CA ILE A 68 5.27 -1.57 5.66
C ILE A 68 4.06 -2.28 5.06
N LEU A 69 3.94 -3.61 5.21
CA LEU A 69 2.81 -4.38 4.71
C LEU A 69 1.47 -3.91 5.26
N LYS A 70 1.40 -3.60 6.55
CA LYS A 70 0.19 -3.04 7.17
C LYS A 70 -0.23 -1.74 6.48
N SER A 71 0.72 -0.87 6.18
CA SER A 71 0.44 0.39 5.48
C SER A 71 0.00 0.12 4.03
N GLU A 72 0.67 -0.77 3.32
CA GLU A 72 0.32 -1.17 1.95
C GLU A 72 -1.09 -1.81 1.87
N ILE A 73 -1.48 -2.66 2.85
CA ILE A 73 -2.81 -3.27 2.93
C ILE A 73 -3.89 -2.20 3.15
N LEU A 74 -3.64 -1.23 4.05
CA LEU A 74 -4.58 -0.14 4.29
C LEU A 74 -4.75 0.75 3.06
N SER A 75 -3.66 1.10 2.37
CA SER A 75 -3.71 1.82 1.09
C SER A 75 -4.43 1.04 0.01
N PHE A 76 -4.22 -0.28 -0.07
CA PHE A 76 -4.93 -1.14 -1.01
C PHE A 76 -6.43 -1.16 -0.73
N CYS A 77 -6.84 -1.30 0.54
CA CYS A 77 -8.23 -1.22 0.97
C CYS A 77 -8.85 0.12 0.57
N TYR A 78 -8.19 1.24 0.87
CA TYR A 78 -8.65 2.57 0.50
C TYR A 78 -8.87 2.71 -1.02
N ASN A 79 -7.91 2.24 -1.83
CA ASN A 79 -8.03 2.26 -3.29
C ASN A 79 -9.24 1.44 -3.79
N LYS A 80 -9.56 0.31 -3.14
CA LYS A 80 -10.76 -0.48 -3.47
C LYS A 80 -12.04 0.28 -3.13
N LEU A 81 -12.10 0.97 -2.00
CA LEU A 81 -13.24 1.80 -1.61
C LEU A 81 -13.41 3.01 -2.53
N GLU A 82 -12.31 3.57 -3.04
CA GLU A 82 -12.32 4.66 -4.00
C GLU A 82 -12.79 4.21 -5.39
N GLN A 83 -12.38 3.00 -5.84
CA GLN A 83 -12.96 2.37 -7.03
C GLN A 83 -14.48 2.17 -6.86
N GLY A 84 -14.89 1.74 -5.67
CA GLY A 84 -16.28 1.73 -5.24
C GLY A 84 -17.09 0.53 -5.76
N VAL A 85 -18.41 0.71 -5.79
CA VAL A 85 -19.37 -0.32 -6.21
C VAL A 85 -20.09 0.09 -7.48
N GLN A 86 -20.35 -0.90 -8.36
CA GLN A 86 -21.21 -0.68 -9.51
C GLN A 86 -22.68 -0.69 -9.08
N PHE A 87 -23.41 0.36 -9.43
CA PHE A 87 -24.85 0.51 -9.20
C PHE A 87 -25.49 1.22 -10.40
N GLN A 88 -26.50 0.62 -11.01
CA GLN A 88 -27.21 1.17 -12.17
C GLN A 88 -26.29 1.68 -13.30
N SER A 89 -25.28 0.89 -13.65
CA SER A 89 -24.26 1.18 -14.69
C SER A 89 -23.23 2.25 -14.34
N PHE A 90 -23.27 2.85 -13.15
CA PHE A 90 -22.25 3.78 -12.66
C PHE A 90 -21.48 3.19 -11.49
N ASN A 91 -20.27 3.69 -11.23
CA ASN A 91 -19.49 3.30 -10.08
C ASN A 91 -19.56 4.40 -9.02
N PHE A 92 -19.90 4.05 -7.79
CA PHE A 92 -20.02 4.97 -6.67
C PHE A 92 -18.98 4.64 -5.62
N GLN A 93 -18.28 5.67 -5.13
CA GLN A 93 -17.30 5.52 -4.07
C GLN A 93 -17.98 4.98 -2.81
N ALA A 94 -17.28 4.10 -2.11
CA ALA A 94 -17.76 3.47 -0.88
C ALA A 94 -16.84 3.82 0.30
N ARG A 95 -16.17 4.96 0.27
CA ARG A 95 -15.34 5.42 1.41
C ARG A 95 -16.24 5.72 2.60
N GLU A 96 -15.67 5.69 3.79
CA GLU A 96 -16.40 5.96 5.02
C GLU A 96 -17.08 7.34 4.99
N GLU A 97 -16.42 8.36 4.44
CA GLU A 97 -16.99 9.69 4.29
C GLU A 97 -18.22 9.71 3.36
N ASP A 98 -18.22 8.90 2.30
CA ASP A 98 -19.36 8.80 1.38
C ASP A 98 -20.53 8.08 2.06
N LEU A 99 -20.27 7.02 2.82
CA LEU A 99 -21.29 6.30 3.60
C LEU A 99 -21.90 7.18 4.69
N ILE A 100 -21.09 7.95 5.42
CA ILE A 100 -21.57 8.92 6.41
C ILE A 100 -22.50 9.93 5.74
N ARG A 101 -22.11 10.46 4.57
CA ARG A 101 -22.95 11.42 3.82
C ARG A 101 -24.25 10.77 3.34
N MET A 102 -24.21 9.54 2.84
CA MET A 102 -25.43 8.82 2.43
C MET A 102 -26.37 8.63 3.61
N SER A 103 -25.83 8.21 4.77
CA SER A 103 -26.59 8.05 6.01
C SER A 103 -27.26 9.36 6.46
N LEU A 104 -26.53 10.48 6.42
CA LEU A 104 -27.08 11.81 6.73
C LEU A 104 -28.18 12.22 5.74
N ALA A 105 -28.02 11.93 4.45
CA ALA A 105 -29.04 12.22 3.45
C ALA A 105 -30.32 11.41 3.68
N LEU A 106 -30.19 10.11 3.95
CA LEU A 106 -31.31 9.24 4.29
C LEU A 106 -32.01 9.70 5.59
N LYS A 107 -31.23 10.07 6.62
CA LYS A 107 -31.79 10.56 7.87
C LYS A 107 -32.56 11.87 7.69
N LYS A 108 -32.05 12.79 6.87
CA LYS A 108 -32.76 14.02 6.51
C LYS A 108 -34.13 13.72 5.89
N ILE A 109 -34.18 12.74 4.99
CA ILE A 109 -35.43 12.34 4.32
C ILE A 109 -36.41 11.71 5.33
N GLU A 110 -35.93 10.84 6.22
CA GLU A 110 -36.72 10.25 7.30
C GLU A 110 -37.36 11.30 8.21
N LEU A 111 -36.66 12.41 8.47
CA LEU A 111 -37.14 13.54 9.24
C LEU A 111 -38.11 14.47 8.46
N GLY A 112 -38.54 14.08 7.25
CA GLY A 112 -39.48 14.83 6.40
C GLY A 112 -38.83 15.89 5.50
N GLY A 113 -37.50 15.88 5.36
CA GLY A 113 -36.78 16.81 4.49
C GLY A 113 -36.82 16.42 3.01
N THR A 114 -36.64 17.41 2.12
CA THR A 114 -36.62 17.17 0.66
C THR A 114 -35.27 16.61 0.19
N TRP A 115 -35.34 15.55 -0.63
CA TRP A 115 -34.21 14.99 -1.37
C TRP A 115 -33.95 15.77 -2.67
N SER A 116 -32.69 16.01 -3.03
CA SER A 116 -32.34 16.74 -4.27
C SER A 116 -32.45 15.90 -5.53
N GLY A 117 -32.48 14.57 -5.40
CA GLY A 117 -32.58 13.64 -6.54
C GLY A 117 -31.24 13.25 -7.18
N TYR A 118 -30.09 13.61 -6.59
CA TYR A 118 -28.77 13.35 -7.21
C TYR A 118 -27.70 12.91 -6.22
N TRP A 119 -26.87 11.96 -6.62
CA TRP A 119 -25.65 11.55 -5.92
C TRP A 119 -24.42 11.64 -6.83
N ARG A 120 -23.21 11.73 -6.27
CA ARG A 120 -21.98 11.85 -7.05
C ARG A 120 -21.32 10.49 -7.26
N ASP A 121 -20.98 10.16 -8.50
CA ASP A 121 -20.24 8.94 -8.84
C ASP A 121 -18.73 9.10 -8.59
N ASN A 122 -17.96 8.03 -8.83
CA ASN A 122 -16.51 8.01 -8.60
C ASN A 122 -15.68 8.85 -9.58
N VAL A 123 -16.28 9.27 -10.70
CA VAL A 123 -15.69 10.24 -11.64
C VAL A 123 -16.23 11.64 -11.42
N ASN A 124 -16.77 11.90 -10.23
CA ASN A 124 -17.20 13.21 -9.78
C ASN A 124 -18.38 13.82 -10.57
N GLN A 125 -19.20 13.01 -11.24
CA GLN A 125 -20.41 13.42 -11.97
C GLN A 125 -21.67 13.20 -11.12
N TRP A 126 -22.62 14.15 -11.22
CA TRP A 126 -23.93 14.02 -10.58
C TRP A 126 -24.81 13.06 -11.37
N ARG A 127 -25.32 12.03 -10.70
CA ARG A 127 -26.22 11.01 -11.24
C ARG A 127 -27.58 11.15 -10.59
N ALA A 128 -28.64 11.05 -11.38
CA ALA A 128 -29.99 11.03 -10.85
C ALA A 128 -30.20 9.74 -10.05
N VAL A 129 -30.67 9.87 -8.81
CA VAL A 129 -30.89 8.76 -7.87
C VAL A 129 -32.15 9.07 -7.06
N THR A 130 -33.17 8.22 -7.14
CA THR A 130 -34.39 8.37 -6.32
C THR A 130 -34.10 8.10 -4.84
N VAL A 131 -35.07 8.36 -3.96
CA VAL A 131 -34.91 8.06 -2.52
C VAL A 131 -34.70 6.56 -2.30
N GLU A 132 -35.49 5.72 -2.97
CA GLU A 132 -35.39 4.26 -2.88
C GLU A 132 -34.02 3.79 -3.37
N GLN A 133 -33.57 4.32 -4.52
CA GLN A 133 -32.27 3.99 -5.10
C GLN A 133 -31.10 4.46 -4.23
N LEU A 134 -31.24 5.60 -3.53
CA LEU A 134 -30.24 6.06 -2.57
C LEU A 134 -30.12 5.08 -1.39
N GLY A 135 -31.24 4.54 -0.92
CA GLY A 135 -31.27 3.49 0.10
C GLY A 135 -30.56 2.21 -0.37
N GLU A 136 -30.88 1.72 -1.56
CA GLU A 136 -30.22 0.54 -2.15
C GLU A 136 -28.72 0.75 -2.37
N LEU A 137 -28.34 1.93 -2.85
CA LEU A 137 -26.94 2.31 -3.03
C LEU A 137 -26.19 2.33 -1.70
N ALA A 138 -26.78 2.93 -0.65
CA ALA A 138 -26.18 3.00 0.68
C ALA A 138 -25.96 1.59 1.27
N LEU A 139 -26.92 0.69 1.11
CA LEU A 139 -26.77 -0.71 1.54
C LEU A 139 -25.68 -1.43 0.74
N THR A 140 -25.66 -1.26 -0.58
CA THR A 140 -24.66 -1.88 -1.46
C THR A 140 -23.24 -1.40 -1.14
N ALA A 141 -23.05 -0.09 -1.04
CA ALA A 141 -21.78 0.52 -0.70
C ALA A 141 -21.34 0.15 0.74
N GLY A 142 -22.28 0.12 1.68
CA GLY A 142 -22.03 -0.29 3.07
C GLY A 142 -21.53 -1.73 3.18
N ASN A 143 -22.21 -2.67 2.52
CA ASN A 143 -21.79 -4.08 2.49
C ASN A 143 -20.40 -4.25 1.86
N PHE A 144 -20.12 -3.51 0.79
CA PHE A 144 -18.80 -3.54 0.15
C PHE A 144 -17.71 -2.96 1.04
N TRP A 145 -17.98 -1.85 1.72
CA TRP A 145 -17.06 -1.26 2.68
C TRP A 145 -16.75 -2.21 3.82
N GLU A 146 -17.78 -2.83 4.43
CA GLU A 146 -17.61 -3.78 5.52
C GLU A 146 -16.77 -4.98 5.07
N THR A 147 -17.01 -5.48 3.86
CA THR A 147 -16.23 -6.56 3.26
C THR A 147 -14.76 -6.16 3.11
N CYS A 148 -14.48 -4.98 2.54
CA CYS A 148 -13.13 -4.47 2.37
C CYS A 148 -12.43 -4.26 3.73
N PHE A 149 -13.14 -3.68 4.69
CA PHE A 149 -12.64 -3.48 6.05
C PHE A 149 -12.26 -4.82 6.69
N ARG A 150 -13.17 -5.80 6.69
CA ARG A 150 -12.92 -7.15 7.22
C ARG A 150 -11.70 -7.78 6.57
N LYS A 151 -11.63 -7.79 5.24
CA LYS A 151 -10.47 -8.33 4.49
C LYS A 151 -9.17 -7.68 4.92
N SER A 152 -9.13 -6.35 4.95
CA SER A 152 -7.92 -5.62 5.36
C SER A 152 -7.47 -5.96 6.79
N ARG A 153 -8.41 -6.12 7.72
CA ARG A 153 -8.11 -6.50 9.11
C ARG A 153 -7.59 -7.92 9.21
N THR A 154 -8.27 -8.87 8.57
CA THR A 154 -7.80 -10.26 8.51
C THR A 154 -6.37 -10.35 7.98
N LEU A 155 -6.04 -9.68 6.88
CA LEU A 155 -4.68 -9.68 6.33
C LEU A 155 -3.65 -9.11 7.31
N ILE A 156 -3.98 -8.00 7.98
CA ILE A 156 -3.09 -7.35 8.97
C ILE A 156 -2.88 -8.27 10.19
N ASP A 157 -3.94 -8.89 10.68
CA ASP A 157 -3.92 -9.75 11.88
C ASP A 157 -3.13 -11.04 11.62
N GLU A 158 -3.01 -11.48 10.36
CA GLU A 158 -2.20 -12.64 9.97
C GLU A 158 -0.69 -12.34 9.89
N LEU A 159 -0.27 -11.09 9.66
CA LEU A 159 1.14 -10.73 9.44
C LEU A 159 2.11 -11.21 10.56
N PRO A 160 1.76 -11.17 11.85
CA PRO A 160 2.63 -11.67 12.92
C PRO A 160 2.98 -13.16 12.77
N SER A 161 2.08 -13.96 12.17
CA SER A 161 2.24 -15.41 12.00
C SER A 161 3.03 -15.81 10.75
N LYS A 162 3.25 -14.88 9.81
CA LYS A 162 3.97 -15.16 8.54
C LYS A 162 5.48 -15.27 8.81
N SER A 163 6.11 -16.27 8.21
CA SER A 163 7.57 -16.45 8.21
C SER A 163 8.28 -15.38 7.36
N LYS A 164 9.61 -15.28 7.48
CA LYS A 164 10.45 -14.37 6.69
C LYS A 164 10.18 -14.48 5.18
N SER A 165 10.24 -15.70 4.64
CA SER A 165 10.00 -15.95 3.21
C SER A 165 8.59 -15.50 2.79
N GLN A 166 7.57 -15.79 3.62
CA GLN A 166 6.19 -15.36 3.35
C GLN A 166 6.00 -13.84 3.40
N LEU A 167 6.72 -13.13 4.29
CA LEU A 167 6.69 -11.65 4.37
C LEU A 167 7.44 -11.00 3.20
N SER A 168 8.53 -11.63 2.76
CA SER A 168 9.32 -11.20 1.61
C SER A 168 8.49 -11.28 0.32
N SER A 169 7.87 -12.43 0.06
CA SER A 169 7.09 -12.68 -1.16
C SER A 169 5.60 -12.33 -1.04
N TYR A 170 5.20 -11.55 -0.04
CA TYR A 170 3.78 -11.29 0.26
C TYR A 170 3.09 -10.54 -0.90
N ASN A 171 1.99 -11.08 -1.40
CA ASN A 171 1.20 -10.48 -2.48
C ASN A 171 -0.20 -10.10 -1.97
N ILE A 172 -0.39 -8.81 -1.68
CA ILE A 172 -1.65 -8.29 -1.12
C ILE A 172 -2.84 -8.63 -2.00
N ASN A 173 -2.73 -8.49 -3.33
CA ASN A 173 -3.86 -8.75 -4.23
C ASN A 173 -4.26 -10.24 -4.23
N GLN A 174 -3.28 -11.14 -4.20
CA GLN A 174 -3.54 -12.58 -4.12
C GLN A 174 -4.21 -12.95 -2.80
N GLU A 175 -3.66 -12.51 -1.66
CA GLU A 175 -4.20 -12.83 -0.34
C GLU A 175 -5.59 -12.19 -0.14
N TRP A 176 -5.80 -10.97 -0.64
CA TRP A 176 -7.10 -10.27 -0.61
C TRP A 176 -8.23 -11.05 -1.31
N ASN A 177 -7.90 -11.71 -2.42
CA ASN A 177 -8.86 -12.48 -3.22
C ASN A 177 -9.17 -13.86 -2.61
N GLN A 178 -8.35 -14.35 -1.68
CA GLN A 178 -8.60 -15.62 -0.98
C GLN A 178 -9.60 -15.48 0.16
N ILE A 179 -9.73 -14.27 0.73
CA ILE A 179 -10.71 -14.01 1.79
C ILE A 179 -12.08 -13.81 1.13
N ALA A 180 -13.10 -14.53 1.59
CA ALA A 180 -14.49 -14.36 1.14
C ALA A 180 -15.08 -13.04 1.63
#